data_AF-A0A6J7IKC0-F1
#
_entry.id   AF-A0A6J7IKC0-F1
#
_cell.length_a   1.000
_cell.length_b   1.000
_cell.length_c   1.000
_cell.angle_alpha   90.00
_cell.angle_beta   90.00
_cell.angle_gamma   90.00
#
_symmetry.space_group_name_H-M   'P 1'
#
loop_
_entity.id
_entity.type
_entity.pdbx_description
1 polymer ?
#
loop_
_entity_poly.entity_id
_entity_poly.type
_entity_poly.pdbx_seq_one_letter_code
_entity_poly.pdbx_strand_id
1 'polypeptide(L)'
;MLRGRARVAARAARRAQAAVTPAVARPAASDCRGAIRPAVVFDIDETLLSNYIGVPGSDPESGSVGQFPGALSGTGTRMPGVSDAYELAKRRGFAIFLITARPAPLPGLRETTLRNLAAAGYTGYAGVALKEDPARSSATYKAAERAAIEARGFTIVANVGDQESDLAGGRAERAFKLPNPFYTG
;
A
#
# COMPACT_ATOMS: atom_id res chain seq x y z
N MET A 1 -14.40 -8.12 -25.98
CA MET A 1 -13.84 -9.29 -25.26
C MET A 1 -12.77 -8.89 -24.24
N LEU A 2 -11.90 -7.91 -24.53
CA LEU A 2 -10.83 -7.45 -23.61
C LEU A 2 -11.33 -6.94 -22.24
N ARG A 3 -12.26 -5.96 -22.20
CA ARG A 3 -12.91 -5.48 -20.94
C ARG A 3 -13.46 -6.56 -20.01
N GLY A 4 -13.78 -7.76 -20.53
CA GLY A 4 -14.22 -8.90 -19.73
C GLY A 4 -13.08 -9.53 -18.92
N ARG A 5 -11.88 -9.65 -19.51
CA ARG A 5 -10.71 -10.25 -18.87
C ARG A 5 -10.22 -9.40 -17.69
N ALA A 6 -10.13 -8.08 -17.87
CA ALA A 6 -9.70 -7.19 -16.82
C ALA A 6 -10.67 -7.18 -15.62
N ARG A 7 -11.98 -7.28 -15.85
CA ARG A 7 -12.98 -7.44 -14.78
C ARG A 7 -12.83 -8.76 -14.02
N VAL A 8 -12.56 -9.86 -14.72
CA VAL A 8 -12.30 -11.17 -14.11
C VAL A 8 -11.02 -11.12 -13.27
N ALA A 9 -9.95 -10.55 -13.81
CA ALA A 9 -8.68 -10.39 -13.11
C ALA A 9 -8.81 -9.52 -11.85
N ALA A 10 -9.50 -8.38 -11.94
CA ALA A 10 -9.81 -7.52 -10.80
C ALA A 10 -10.66 -8.21 -9.73
N ARG A 11 -11.57 -9.13 -10.11
CA ARG A 11 -12.35 -9.93 -9.15
C ARG A 11 -11.48 -10.99 -8.48
N ALA A 12 -10.59 -11.64 -9.23
CA ALA A 12 -9.65 -12.61 -8.70
C ALA A 12 -8.67 -11.96 -7.71
N ALA A 13 -8.13 -10.79 -8.03
CA ALA A 13 -7.24 -10.03 -7.16
C ALA A 13 -7.90 -9.65 -5.84
N ARG A 14 -9.14 -9.13 -5.87
CA ARG A 14 -9.91 -8.85 -4.66
C ARG A 14 -10.05 -10.08 -3.75
N ARG A 15 -10.34 -11.25 -4.34
CA ARG A 15 -10.44 -12.50 -3.57
C ARG A 15 -9.10 -12.91 -2.97
N ALA A 16 -8.03 -12.81 -3.76
CA ALA A 16 -6.71 -13.22 -3.31
C ALA A 16 -6.14 -12.26 -2.25
N GLN A 17 -6.34 -10.95 -2.38
CA GLN A 17 -5.98 -9.95 -1.37
C GLN A 17 -6.75 -10.16 -0.05
N ALA A 18 -8.05 -10.49 -0.12
CA ALA A 18 -8.83 -10.89 1.05
C ALA A 18 -8.24 -12.14 1.76
N ALA A 19 -7.59 -13.04 1.02
CA ALA A 19 -6.94 -14.22 1.59
C ALA A 19 -5.54 -13.96 2.18
N VAL A 20 -4.81 -12.94 1.72
CA VAL A 20 -3.49 -12.55 2.30
C VAL A 20 -3.66 -11.80 3.63
N THR A 21 -4.81 -11.17 3.82
CA THR A 21 -5.17 -10.32 4.97
C THR A 21 -4.98 -10.99 6.35
N PRO A 22 -5.41 -12.24 6.60
CA PRO A 22 -5.26 -12.85 7.93
C PRO A 22 -3.80 -13.01 8.37
N ALA A 23 -2.88 -13.21 7.42
CA ALA A 23 -1.45 -13.35 7.71
C ALA A 23 -0.79 -12.00 8.02
N VAL A 24 -1.22 -10.93 7.36
CA VAL A 24 -0.78 -9.54 7.64
C VAL A 24 -1.33 -9.04 8.98
N ALA A 25 -2.61 -9.31 9.23
CA ALA A 25 -3.35 -8.78 10.36
C ALA A 25 -2.99 -9.46 11.70
N ARG A 26 -2.34 -10.63 11.62
CA ARG A 26 -1.91 -11.43 12.78
C ARG A 26 -0.45 -11.84 12.60
N PRO A 27 0.52 -10.91 12.79
CA PRO A 27 1.92 -11.30 12.89
C PRO A 27 2.07 -12.38 13.96
N ALA A 28 2.96 -13.34 13.71
CA ALA A 28 3.23 -14.39 14.67
C ALA A 28 3.85 -13.76 15.93
N ALA A 29 3.66 -14.41 17.09
CA ALA A 29 4.24 -13.94 18.34
C ALA A 29 5.78 -13.84 18.28
N SER A 30 6.42 -14.63 17.41
CA SER A 30 7.85 -14.52 17.08
C SER A 30 8.20 -13.16 16.48
N ASP A 31 7.38 -12.65 15.58
CA ASP A 31 7.62 -11.41 14.82
C ASP A 31 7.50 -10.17 15.72
N CYS A 32 6.84 -10.31 16.87
CA CYS A 32 6.68 -9.24 17.86
C CYS A 32 7.63 -9.41 19.07
N ARG A 33 8.38 -10.51 19.17
CA ARG A 33 9.20 -10.81 20.35
C ARG A 33 10.39 -9.85 20.41
N GLY A 34 10.41 -8.99 21.42
CA GLY A 34 11.45 -7.96 21.57
C GLY A 34 11.26 -6.74 20.67
N ALA A 35 10.14 -6.66 19.94
CA ALA A 35 9.81 -5.50 19.12
C ALA A 35 9.59 -4.26 19.99
N ILE A 36 10.34 -3.20 19.70
CA ILE A 36 10.19 -1.90 20.36
C ILE A 36 9.28 -1.07 19.48
N ARG A 37 8.15 -0.58 20.04
CA ARG A 37 7.13 0.23 19.32
C ARG A 37 6.77 -0.43 17.98
N PRO A 38 6.05 -1.56 17.99
CA PRO A 38 5.86 -2.34 16.78
C PRO A 38 5.05 -1.56 15.74
N ALA A 39 5.44 -1.68 14.48
CA ALA A 39 4.89 -0.93 13.37
C ALA A 39 4.55 -1.81 12.17
N VAL A 40 3.55 -1.37 11.39
CA VAL A 40 3.19 -1.97 10.10
C VAL A 40 3.34 -0.92 9.02
N VAL A 41 3.98 -1.30 7.92
CA VAL A 41 4.11 -0.47 6.73
C VAL A 41 3.17 -0.98 5.66
N PHE A 42 2.42 -0.06 5.04
CA PHE A 42 1.60 -0.36 3.86
C PHE A 42 2.02 0.55 2.70
N ASP A 43 2.11 -0.02 1.51
CA ASP A 43 1.95 0.75 0.27
C ASP A 43 0.50 1.28 0.14
N ILE A 44 0.30 2.27 -0.73
CA ILE A 44 -1.02 2.86 -1.00
C ILE A 44 -1.67 2.24 -2.23
N ASP A 45 -1.04 2.31 -3.39
CA ASP A 45 -1.73 2.12 -4.66
C ASP A 45 -1.78 0.65 -5.08
N GLU A 46 -2.95 0.11 -5.38
CA GLU A 46 -3.23 -1.32 -5.49
C GLU A 46 -2.93 -2.16 -4.22
N THR A 47 -2.60 -1.49 -3.12
CA THR A 47 -2.46 -2.07 -1.78
C THR A 47 -3.60 -1.65 -0.85
N LEU A 48 -3.68 -0.38 -0.46
CA LEU A 48 -4.77 0.16 0.37
C LEU A 48 -5.89 0.78 -0.46
N LEU A 49 -5.54 1.42 -1.57
CA LEU A 49 -6.46 2.04 -2.52
C LEU A 49 -6.32 1.36 -3.87
N SER A 50 -7.42 0.95 -4.49
CA SER A 50 -7.41 0.61 -5.90
C SER A 50 -7.72 1.84 -6.74
N ASN A 51 -6.88 2.10 -7.73
CA ASN A 51 -7.12 3.15 -8.72
C ASN A 51 -7.86 2.62 -9.97
N TYR A 52 -8.18 1.33 -10.00
CA TYR A 52 -8.91 0.68 -11.11
C TYR A 52 -10.29 0.17 -10.72
N ILE A 53 -10.40 -0.40 -9.52
CA ILE A 53 -11.64 -1.01 -9.06
C ILE A 53 -12.60 0.09 -8.65
N GLY A 54 -13.76 0.17 -9.30
CA GLY A 54 -14.79 1.15 -8.93
C GLY A 54 -14.40 2.60 -9.22
N VAL A 55 -13.34 2.83 -10.00
CA VAL A 55 -12.89 4.15 -10.41
C VAL A 55 -13.41 4.43 -11.83
N PRO A 56 -14.28 5.45 -12.02
CA PRO A 56 -14.75 5.82 -13.36
C PRO A 56 -13.59 6.24 -14.26
N GLY A 57 -13.59 5.76 -15.51
CA GLY A 57 -12.57 6.15 -16.49
C GLY A 57 -11.20 5.49 -16.34
N SER A 58 -10.97 4.69 -15.28
CA SER A 58 -9.76 3.88 -15.17
C SER A 58 -9.81 2.69 -16.11
N ASP A 59 -8.68 2.36 -16.74
CA ASP A 59 -8.52 1.15 -17.55
C ASP A 59 -7.38 0.29 -17.02
N PRO A 60 -7.68 -0.82 -16.30
CA PRO A 60 -6.66 -1.76 -15.83
C PRO A 60 -5.82 -2.41 -16.93
N GLU A 61 -6.25 -2.38 -18.20
CA GLU A 61 -5.44 -2.86 -19.32
C GLU A 61 -4.36 -1.86 -19.74
N SER A 62 -4.43 -0.61 -19.27
CA SER A 62 -3.44 0.44 -19.58
C SER A 62 -2.20 0.41 -18.66
N GLY A 63 -2.11 -0.58 -17.76
CA GLY A 63 -1.02 -0.67 -16.77
C GLY A 63 -0.85 0.65 -16.00
N SER A 64 0.38 1.01 -15.62
CA SER A 64 0.66 2.17 -14.73
C SER A 64 0.13 3.50 -15.22
N VAL A 65 -0.04 3.65 -16.54
CA VAL A 65 -0.66 4.86 -17.12
C VAL A 65 -2.14 4.97 -16.74
N GLY A 66 -2.85 3.84 -16.61
CA GLY A 66 -4.27 3.78 -16.25
C GLY A 66 -4.55 4.02 -14.76
N GLN A 67 -3.56 3.82 -13.87
CA GLN A 67 -3.66 4.10 -12.43
C GLN A 67 -3.62 5.59 -12.13
N PHE A 68 -2.80 6.33 -12.90
CA PHE A 68 -2.45 7.72 -12.59
C PHE A 68 -3.67 8.65 -12.52
N PRO A 69 -4.67 8.57 -13.43
CA PRO A 69 -5.88 9.39 -13.31
C PRO A 69 -6.65 9.18 -12.00
N GLY A 70 -6.73 7.95 -11.50
CA GLY A 70 -7.36 7.64 -10.21
C GLY A 70 -6.61 8.27 -9.05
N ALA A 71 -5.27 8.14 -9.06
CA ALA A 71 -4.40 8.74 -8.05
C ALA A 71 -4.45 10.27 -8.05
N LEU A 72 -4.47 10.90 -9.23
CA LEU A 72 -4.55 12.35 -9.42
C LEU A 72 -5.91 12.93 -9.04
N SER A 73 -7.00 12.21 -9.33
CA SER A 73 -8.35 12.66 -9.01
C SER A 73 -8.73 12.39 -7.56
N GLY A 74 -8.01 11.50 -6.87
CA GLY A 74 -8.33 11.09 -5.49
C GLY A 74 -9.61 10.28 -5.41
N THR A 75 -9.91 9.52 -6.46
CA THR A 75 -11.13 8.69 -6.57
C THR A 75 -10.86 7.21 -6.31
N GLY A 76 -9.64 6.85 -5.91
CA GLY A 76 -9.26 5.48 -5.58
C GLY A 76 -10.19 4.90 -4.52
N THR A 77 -10.60 3.65 -4.72
CA THR A 77 -11.53 2.97 -3.81
C THR A 77 -10.78 2.15 -2.77
N ARG A 78 -11.39 1.98 -1.61
CA ARG A 78 -10.81 1.18 -0.52
C ARG A 78 -10.61 -0.27 -0.97
N MET A 79 -9.38 -0.80 -0.86
CA MET A 79 -9.07 -2.17 -1.25
C MET A 79 -9.73 -3.18 -0.28
N PRO A 80 -10.62 -4.06 -0.76
CA PRO A 80 -11.23 -5.10 0.08
C PRO A 80 -10.16 -6.06 0.63
N GLY A 81 -10.30 -6.49 1.89
CA GLY A 81 -9.35 -7.38 2.55
C GLY A 81 -8.23 -6.61 3.26
N VAL A 82 -7.36 -5.91 2.53
CA VAL A 82 -6.19 -5.20 3.13
C VAL A 82 -6.63 -4.17 4.18
N SER A 83 -7.80 -3.57 3.94
CA SER A 83 -8.54 -2.74 4.90
C SER A 83 -8.66 -3.35 6.30
N ASP A 84 -8.98 -4.64 6.40
CA ASP A 84 -9.19 -5.30 7.69
C ASP A 84 -7.86 -5.50 8.42
N ALA A 85 -6.77 -5.69 7.68
CA ALA A 85 -5.43 -5.73 8.24
C ALA A 85 -5.00 -4.36 8.78
N TYR A 86 -5.28 -3.27 8.06
CA TYR A 86 -5.06 -1.91 8.55
C TYR A 86 -5.84 -1.65 9.85
N GLU A 87 -7.15 -1.95 9.87
CA GLU A 87 -7.99 -1.72 11.04
C GLU A 87 -7.58 -2.61 12.22
N LEU A 88 -7.18 -3.86 11.96
CA LEU A 88 -6.70 -4.74 13.02
C LEU A 88 -5.35 -4.27 13.58
N ALA A 89 -4.42 -3.83 12.73
CA ALA A 89 -3.15 -3.25 13.17
C ALA A 89 -3.40 -2.05 14.08
N LYS A 90 -4.33 -1.16 13.70
CA LYS A 90 -4.75 -0.01 14.50
C LYS A 90 -5.35 -0.44 15.85
N ARG A 91 -6.30 -1.38 15.85
CA ARG A 91 -6.92 -1.91 17.09
C ARG A 91 -5.93 -2.57 18.04
N ARG A 92 -4.85 -3.14 17.50
CA ARG A 92 -3.79 -3.80 18.27
C ARG A 92 -2.71 -2.83 18.76
N GLY A 93 -2.80 -1.55 18.42
CA GLY A 93 -1.86 -0.52 18.86
C GLY A 93 -0.55 -0.49 18.08
N PHE A 94 -0.48 -1.11 16.90
CA PHE A 94 0.67 -0.96 16.02
C PHE A 94 0.71 0.47 15.46
N ALA A 95 1.90 1.05 15.36
CA ALA A 95 2.08 2.28 14.59
C ALA A 95 1.98 1.96 13.10
N ILE A 96 1.11 2.66 12.38
CA ILE A 96 0.94 2.41 10.94
C ILE A 96 1.67 3.49 10.15
N PHE A 97 2.51 3.09 9.21
CA PHE A 97 3.17 4.00 8.27
C PHE A 97 2.76 3.68 6.85
N LEU A 98 2.54 4.73 6.06
CA LEU A 98 2.18 4.63 4.65
C LEU A 98 3.34 5.12 3.80
N ILE A 99 3.77 4.33 2.81
CA ILE A 99 4.87 4.71 1.91
C ILE A 99 4.44 4.47 0.47
N THR A 100 4.29 5.54 -0.32
CA THR A 100 3.85 5.47 -1.73
C THR A 100 4.92 6.00 -2.68
N ALA A 101 4.93 5.47 -3.91
CA ALA A 101 5.74 6.01 -4.99
C ALA A 101 5.11 7.22 -5.71
N ARG A 102 3.91 7.68 -5.29
CA ARG A 102 3.30 8.91 -5.80
C ARG A 102 4.28 10.09 -5.69
N PRO A 103 4.51 10.86 -6.77
CA PRO A 103 5.52 11.92 -6.78
C PRO A 103 5.06 13.13 -5.95
N ALA A 104 5.73 13.35 -4.82
CA ALA A 104 5.45 14.49 -3.94
C ALA A 104 5.58 15.87 -4.65
N PRO A 105 6.54 16.08 -5.58
CA PRO A 105 6.66 17.37 -6.27
C PRO A 105 5.49 17.70 -7.21
N LEU A 106 4.59 16.76 -7.50
CA LEU A 106 3.44 17.04 -8.33
C LEU A 106 2.42 17.90 -7.54
N PRO A 107 2.11 19.14 -8.00
CA PRO A 107 1.27 20.06 -7.25
C PRO A 107 -0.09 19.47 -6.89
N GLY A 108 -0.47 19.57 -5.61
CA GLY A 108 -1.77 19.11 -5.11
C GLY A 108 -1.90 17.60 -4.91
N LEU A 109 -0.93 16.78 -5.35
CA LEU A 109 -1.04 15.32 -5.27
C LEU A 109 -1.01 14.83 -3.82
N ARG A 110 -0.21 15.47 -2.96
CA ARG A 110 -0.16 15.12 -1.54
C ARG A 110 -1.53 15.32 -0.90
N GLU A 111 -2.11 16.50 -1.05
CA GLU A 111 -3.42 16.84 -0.48
C GLU A 111 -4.51 15.92 -1.03
N THR A 112 -4.49 15.65 -2.34
CA THR A 112 -5.41 14.70 -2.96
C THR A 112 -5.27 13.28 -2.37
N THR A 113 -4.03 12.81 -2.20
CA THR A 113 -3.76 11.49 -1.61
C THR A 113 -4.31 11.39 -0.19
N LEU A 114 -4.06 12.42 0.64
CA LEU A 114 -4.55 12.48 2.02
C LEU A 114 -6.08 12.54 2.08
N ARG A 115 -6.72 13.35 1.23
CA ARG A 115 -8.18 13.41 1.11
C ARG A 115 -8.77 12.08 0.70
N ASN A 116 -8.17 11.39 -0.27
CA ASN A 116 -8.65 10.09 -0.73
C ASN A 116 -8.50 9.02 0.35
N LEU A 117 -7.37 8.96 1.06
CA LEU A 117 -7.18 8.06 2.21
C LEU A 117 -8.26 8.29 3.27
N ALA A 118 -8.51 9.55 3.64
CA ALA A 118 -9.54 9.90 4.61
C ALA A 118 -10.95 9.51 4.14
N ALA A 119 -11.29 9.81 2.88
CA ALA A 119 -12.57 9.43 2.28
C ALA A 119 -12.76 7.90 2.20
N ALA A 120 -11.68 7.15 2.01
CA ALA A 120 -11.67 5.68 2.05
C ALA A 120 -11.64 5.10 3.48
N GLY A 121 -11.66 5.95 4.52
CA GLY A 121 -11.69 5.56 5.92
C GLY A 121 -10.33 5.30 6.57
N TYR A 122 -9.22 5.47 5.85
CA TYR A 122 -7.88 5.29 6.41
C TYR A 122 -7.46 6.49 7.25
N THR A 123 -7.48 6.31 8.56
CA THR A 123 -7.16 7.34 9.55
C THR A 123 -6.28 6.76 10.67
N GLY A 124 -5.57 7.62 11.38
CA GLY A 124 -4.78 7.23 12.56
C GLY A 124 -3.45 6.53 12.24
N TYR A 125 -2.95 6.66 11.02
CA TYR A 125 -1.57 6.30 10.70
C TYR A 125 -0.59 7.31 11.33
N ALA A 126 0.58 6.83 11.75
CA ALA A 126 1.64 7.58 12.40
C ALA A 126 2.51 8.39 11.41
N GLY A 127 2.41 8.12 10.11
CA GLY A 127 3.10 8.90 9.08
C GLY A 127 2.78 8.42 7.67
N VAL A 128 2.96 9.34 6.71
CA VAL A 128 2.76 9.09 5.29
C VAL A 128 3.87 9.78 4.49
N ALA A 129 4.60 8.98 3.71
CA ALA A 129 5.71 9.41 2.87
C ALA A 129 5.34 9.27 1.38
N LEU A 130 5.59 10.35 0.63
CA LEU A 130 5.46 10.39 -0.83
C LEU A 130 6.86 10.57 -1.42
N LYS A 131 7.04 10.11 -2.66
CA LYS A 131 8.34 10.07 -3.31
C LYS A 131 8.78 11.46 -3.75
N GLU A 132 9.76 12.02 -3.05
CA GLU A 132 10.30 13.37 -3.31
C GLU A 132 11.16 13.43 -4.57
N ASP A 133 12.10 12.48 -4.73
CA ASP A 133 13.02 12.45 -5.87
C ASP A 133 12.48 11.51 -6.96
N PRO A 134 12.01 12.03 -8.12
CA PRO A 134 11.49 11.20 -9.20
C PRO A 134 12.57 10.31 -9.85
N ALA A 135 13.85 10.72 -9.81
CA ALA A 135 14.96 10.00 -10.40
C ALA A 135 15.39 8.78 -9.56
N ARG A 136 15.16 8.82 -8.24
CA ARG A 136 15.41 7.68 -7.36
C ARG A 136 14.48 6.52 -7.71
N SER A 137 14.98 5.28 -7.71
CA SER A 137 14.09 4.12 -7.92
C SER A 137 13.07 3.99 -6.77
N SER A 138 11.88 3.47 -7.05
CA SER A 138 10.86 3.26 -6.01
C SER A 138 11.35 2.29 -4.92
N ALA A 139 12.10 1.25 -5.28
CA ALA A 139 12.68 0.30 -4.33
C ALA A 139 13.68 0.99 -3.38
N THR A 140 14.63 1.75 -3.93
CA THR A 140 15.64 2.47 -3.12
C THR A 140 14.98 3.51 -2.22
N TYR A 141 14.01 4.26 -2.75
CA TYR A 141 13.24 5.23 -1.98
C TYR A 141 12.50 4.57 -0.81
N LYS A 142 11.70 3.52 -1.07
CA LYS A 142 10.89 2.85 -0.05
C LYS A 142 11.74 2.16 1.03
N ALA A 143 12.87 1.57 0.65
CA ALA A 143 13.80 1.00 1.61
C ALA A 143 14.40 2.07 2.54
N ALA A 144 14.72 3.26 2.03
CA ALA A 144 15.21 4.37 2.83
C ALA A 144 14.15 4.89 3.81
N GLU A 145 12.89 4.99 3.38
CA GLU A 145 11.78 5.38 4.26
C GLU A 145 11.56 4.37 5.40
N ARG A 146 11.66 3.06 5.12
CA ARG A 146 11.60 2.04 6.18
C ARG A 146 12.78 2.13 7.14
N ALA A 147 13.99 2.38 6.64
CA ALA A 147 15.15 2.61 7.49
C ALA A 147 14.98 3.86 8.39
N ALA A 148 14.33 4.92 7.89
CA ALA A 148 14.02 6.11 8.69
C ALA A 148 12.96 5.82 9.78
N ILE A 149 12.02 4.91 9.53
CA ILE A 149 11.07 4.43 10.56
C ILE A 149 11.81 3.65 11.65
N GLU A 150 12.70 2.72 11.28
CA GLU A 150 13.55 1.99 12.23
C GLU A 150 14.42 2.94 13.07
N ALA A 151 15.04 3.93 12.43
CA ALA A 151 15.86 4.95 13.10
C ALA A 151 15.08 5.78 14.14
N ARG A 152 13.75 5.85 14.02
CA ARG A 152 12.85 6.48 15.00
C ARG A 152 12.48 5.53 16.16
N GLY A 153 13.05 4.33 16.21
CA GLY A 153 12.88 3.35 17.27
C GLY A 153 11.67 2.44 17.12
N PHE A 154 11.15 2.26 15.90
CA PHE A 154 10.06 1.32 15.62
C PHE A 154 10.62 0.01 15.04
N THR A 155 10.08 -1.12 15.49
CA THR A 155 10.29 -2.40 14.82
C THR A 155 9.18 -2.63 13.79
N ILE A 156 9.54 -2.72 12.51
CA ILE A 156 8.57 -3.00 11.44
C ILE A 156 8.28 -4.50 11.42
N VAL A 157 7.15 -4.92 11.98
CA VAL A 157 6.79 -6.36 12.08
C VAL A 157 6.17 -6.89 10.79
N ALA A 158 5.63 -6.01 9.96
CA ALA A 158 5.03 -6.35 8.68
C ALA A 158 5.17 -5.19 7.68
N ASN A 159 5.57 -5.51 6.46
CA ASN A 159 5.59 -4.63 5.31
C ASN A 159 4.70 -5.22 4.21
N VAL A 160 3.75 -4.44 3.70
CA VAL A 160 2.68 -4.90 2.81
C VAL A 160 2.69 -4.06 1.55
N GLY A 161 2.73 -4.73 0.40
CA GLY A 161 2.73 -4.04 -0.89
C GLY A 161 2.40 -4.98 -2.04
N ASP A 162 2.01 -4.42 -3.17
CA ASP A 162 1.60 -5.13 -4.37
C ASP A 162 2.71 -5.18 -5.43
N GLN A 163 3.83 -4.49 -5.23
CA GLN A 163 5.01 -4.52 -6.09
C GLN A 163 6.24 -5.07 -5.37
N GLU A 164 7.18 -5.65 -6.12
CA GLU A 164 8.48 -6.07 -5.57
C GLU A 164 9.25 -4.87 -4.99
N SER A 165 9.11 -3.68 -5.59
CA SER A 165 9.73 -2.46 -5.07
C SER A 165 9.27 -2.08 -3.66
N ASP A 166 8.08 -2.53 -3.24
CA ASP A 166 7.56 -2.22 -1.91
C ASP A 166 8.29 -3.02 -0.84
N LEU A 167 8.77 -4.21 -1.21
CA LEU A 167 9.31 -5.21 -0.32
C LEU A 167 10.84 -5.29 -0.39
N ALA A 168 11.41 -4.89 -1.52
CA ALA A 168 12.85 -4.88 -1.76
C ALA A 168 13.61 -4.02 -0.75
N GLY A 169 14.80 -4.48 -0.34
CA GLY A 169 15.67 -3.78 0.62
C GLY A 169 15.45 -4.15 2.09
N GLY A 170 14.57 -5.10 2.41
CA GLY A 170 14.37 -5.62 3.77
C GLY A 170 13.71 -4.59 4.70
N ARG A 171 14.17 -4.53 5.96
CA ARG A 171 13.69 -3.59 7.01
C ARG A 171 12.29 -3.91 7.54
N ALA A 172 11.97 -5.20 7.57
CA ALA A 172 10.74 -5.71 8.18
C ALA A 172 10.94 -7.18 8.56
N GLU A 173 10.34 -7.62 9.67
CA GLU A 173 10.35 -9.04 10.07
C GLU A 173 9.65 -9.93 9.04
N ARG A 174 8.60 -9.38 8.42
CA ARG A 174 7.84 -10.05 7.36
C ARG A 174 7.47 -9.09 6.24
N ALA A 175 7.57 -9.60 5.00
CA ALA A 175 7.10 -8.94 3.81
C ALA A 175 5.91 -9.72 3.22
N PHE A 176 4.84 -9.01 2.88
CA PHE A 176 3.62 -9.59 2.32
C PHE A 176 3.36 -9.02 0.94
N LYS A 177 3.65 -9.82 -0.09
CA LYS A 177 3.36 -9.49 -1.48
C LYS A 177 1.90 -9.74 -1.78
N LEU A 178 1.17 -8.68 -2.11
CA LEU A 178 -0.19 -8.78 -2.61
C LEU A 178 -0.18 -9.20 -4.09
N PRO A 179 -1.17 -10.01 -4.51
CA PRO A 179 -1.38 -10.29 -5.91
C PRO A 179 -1.86 -9.02 -6.59
N ASN A 180 -1.20 -8.65 -7.68
CA ASN A 180 -1.62 -7.54 -8.52
C ASN A 180 -1.77 -8.01 -9.96
N PRO A 181 -2.99 -8.01 -10.52
CA PRO A 181 -3.23 -8.43 -11.90
C PRO A 181 -3.03 -7.31 -12.92
N PHE A 182 -2.80 -6.06 -12.47
CA PHE A 182 -2.76 -4.86 -13.31
C PHE A 182 -1.34 -4.53 -13.78
N TYR A 183 -0.34 -5.17 -13.19
CA TYR A 183 1.06 -5.07 -13.60
C TYR A 183 1.63 -6.47 -13.78
N THR A 184 2.30 -6.67 -14.89
CA THR A 184 3.29 -7.74 -15.03
C THR A 184 4.62 -7.12 -14.63
N GLY A 185 5.34 -7.77 -13.72
CA GLY A 185 6.53 -7.23 -13.03
C GLY A 185 7.57 -6.56 -13.91
#